data_AF-A0A934B0T2-F1
#
_entry.id   AF-A0A934B0T2-F1
#
_cell.length_a   1.000
_cell.length_b   1.000
_cell.length_c   1.000
_cell.angle_alpha   90.00
_cell.angle_beta   90.00
_cell.angle_gamma   90.00
#
_symmetry.space_group_name_H-M   'P 1'
#
loop_
_entity.id
_entity.type
_entity.pdbx_description
1 polymer ?
#
loop_
_entity_poly.entity_id
_entity_poly.type
_entity_poly.pdbx_seq_one_letter_code
_entity_poly.pdbx_strand_id
1 'polypeptide(L)' 'MTIATITTKGQTTIPKNIREHLKLHPGDRLDFIIEESGKVSVRPATSDVTELEGILHRPGMKAVSIEEMSRAIKSRHRRV' A
#
# COMPACT_ATOMS: atom_id res chain seq x y z
N MET A 1 -1.19 -11.28 -24.94
CA MET A 1 -2.51 -11.04 -24.30
C MET A 1 -2.77 -12.20 -23.36
N THR A 2 -2.98 -11.96 -22.06
CA THR A 2 -3.23 -13.03 -21.09
C THR A 2 -4.69 -12.97 -20.69
N ILE A 3 -5.42 -14.08 -20.87
CA ILE A 3 -6.85 -14.20 -20.53
C ILE A 3 -6.97 -15.10 -19.30
N ALA A 4 -7.88 -14.76 -18.39
CA ALA A 4 -8.25 -15.60 -17.26
C ALA A 4 -9.77 -15.76 -17.20
N THR A 5 -10.23 -16.93 -16.77
CA THR A 5 -11.66 -17.26 -16.69
C THR A 5 -12.17 -17.08 -15.27
N ILE A 6 -13.34 -16.48 -15.14
CA ILE A 6 -14.04 -16.38 -13.87
C ILE A 6 -14.69 -17.72 -13.55
N THR A 7 -14.42 -18.24 -12.36
CA THR A 7 -15.08 -19.41 -11.80
C THR A 7 -16.54 -19.11 -11.47
N THR A 8 -17.37 -20.15 -11.29
CA THR A 8 -18.78 -20.01 -10.89
C THR A 8 -18.96 -19.20 -9.59
N LYS A 9 -17.94 -19.18 -8.72
CA LYS A 9 -17.96 -18.42 -7.47
C LYS A 9 -17.53 -16.95 -7.63
N GLY A 10 -17.31 -16.48 -8.86
CA GLY A 10 -16.88 -15.11 -9.13
C GLY A 10 -15.38 -14.85 -8.95
N GLN A 11 -14.57 -15.88 -8.70
CA GLN A 11 -13.13 -15.73 -8.51
C GLN A 11 -12.41 -15.91 -9.85
N THR A 12 -11.35 -15.14 -10.09
CA THR A 12 -10.39 -15.38 -11.18
C THR A 12 -8.99 -15.46 -10.59
N THR A 13 -8.09 -16.11 -11.32
CA THR A 13 -6.67 -16.19 -10.93
C THR A 13 -5.85 -15.20 -11.74
N ILE A 14 -4.84 -14.59 -11.12
CA ILE A 14 -3.90 -13.74 -11.83
C ILE A 14 -2.85 -14.66 -12.48
N PRO A 15 -2.73 -14.65 -13.83
CA PRO A 15 -1.76 -15.47 -14.53
C PRO A 15 -0.33 -15.22 -14.04
N LYS A 16 0.52 -16.26 -14.08
CA LYS A 16 1.88 -16.22 -13.51
C LYS A 16 2.70 -15.03 -13.99
N ASN A 17 2.71 -14.77 -15.30
CA ASN A 17 3.44 -13.66 -15.90
C ASN A 17 2.97 -12.29 -15.38
N ILE A 18 1.68 -12.12 -15.08
CA ILE A 18 1.15 -10.88 -14.50
C ILE A 18 1.52 -10.75 -13.02
N ARG A 19 1.49 -11.85 -12.25
CA ARG A 19 1.95 -11.86 -10.85
C ARG A 19 3.42 -11.47 -10.74
N GLU A 20 4.27 -12.03 -11.59
CA GLU A 20 5.71 -11.71 -11.63
C GLU A 20 5.95 -10.25 -12.02
N HIS A 21 5.23 -9.76 -13.03
CA HIS A 21 5.33 -8.37 -13.47
C HIS A 21 4.92 -7.37 -12.37
N LEU A 22 3.85 -7.68 -11.63
CA LEU A 22 3.36 -6.86 -10.53
C LEU A 22 4.05 -7.17 -9.18
N LYS A 23 5.01 -8.10 -9.15
CA LYS A 23 5.72 -8.57 -7.94
C LYS A 23 4.78 -8.99 -6.80
N LEU A 24 3.69 -9.66 -7.14
CA LEU A 24 2.68 -10.10 -6.17
C LEU A 24 3.08 -11.39 -5.46
N HIS A 25 2.90 -11.40 -4.14
CA HIS A 25 3.11 -12.52 -3.24
C HIS A 25 1.79 -12.97 -2.59
N PRO A 26 1.69 -14.21 -2.09
CA PRO A 26 0.54 -14.64 -1.31
C PRO A 26 0.32 -13.73 -0.08
N GLY A 27 -0.90 -13.20 0.06
CA GLY A 27 -1.26 -12.26 1.14
C GLY A 27 -1.27 -10.79 0.72
N ASP A 28 -0.71 -10.47 -0.45
CA ASP A 28 -0.74 -9.12 -1.00
C ASP A 28 -2.17 -8.69 -1.30
N ARG A 29 -2.46 -7.41 -1.02
CA ARG A 29 -3.74 -6.80 -1.33
C ARG A 29 -3.68 -6.15 -2.71
N LEU A 30 -4.82 -6.12 -3.37
CA LEU A 30 -5.00 -5.47 -4.67
C LEU A 30 -6.07 -4.41 -4.54
N ASP A 31 -5.84 -3.27 -5.19
CA ASP A 31 -6.81 -2.20 -5.30
C ASP A 31 -7.40 -2.22 -6.72
N PHE A 32 -8.73 -2.18 -6.79
CA PHE A 32 -9.48 -2.16 -8.03
C PHE A 32 -10.05 -0.77 -8.23
N ILE A 33 -9.58 -0.09 -9.26
CA ILE A 33 -10.00 1.28 -9.58
C ILE A 33 -10.89 1.22 -10.81
N ILE A 34 -12.08 1.80 -10.69
CA ILE A 34 -13.01 1.99 -11.81
C ILE A 34 -12.82 3.42 -12.29
N GLU A 35 -12.27 3.59 -13.49
CA GLU A 35 -12.14 4.88 -14.14
C GLU A 35 -13.50 5.33 -14.71
N GLU A 36 -13.69 6.63 -14.91
CA GLU A 36 -14.92 7.20 -15.51
C GLU A 36 -15.20 6.62 -16.92
N SER A 37 -14.14 6.17 -17.61
CA SER A 37 -14.21 5.50 -18.91
C SER A 37 -14.85 4.10 -18.84
N GLY A 38 -15.11 3.57 -17.64
CA GLY A 38 -15.54 2.19 -17.39
C GLY A 38 -14.40 1.18 -17.43
N LYS A 39 -13.16 1.62 -17.66
CA LYS A 39 -11.98 0.76 -17.54
C LYS A 39 -11.71 0.44 -16.07
N VAL A 40 -11.46 -0.84 -15.79
CA VAL A 40 -11.00 -1.29 -14.48
C VAL A 40 -9.49 -1.47 -14.52
N SER A 41 -8.77 -0.78 -13.65
CA SER A 41 -7.34 -0.99 -13.42
C SER A 41 -7.12 -1.68 -12.08
N VAL A 42 -6.12 -2.56 -12.03
CA VAL A 42 -5.71 -3.28 -10.83
C VAL A 42 -4.31 -2.84 -10.49
N ARG A 43 -4.09 -2.41 -9.24
CA ARG A 43 -2.75 -2.10 -8.73
C ARG A 43 -2.47 -2.88 -7.45
N PRO A 44 -1.21 -3.26 -7.19
CA PRO A 44 -0.81 -3.71 -5.86
C PRO A 44 -1.15 -2.64 -4.83
N ALA A 45 -1.85 -3.05 -3.76
CA ALA A 45 -2.09 -2.24 -2.57
C ALA A 45 -1.07 -2.60 -1.47
N THR A 46 0.09 -3.08 -1.90
CA THR A 46 1.26 -3.34 -1.08
C THR A 46 2.16 -2.14 -1.15
N SER A 47 2.08 -1.27 -0.15
CA SER A 47 3.19 -0.35 0.15
C SER A 47 4.00 -1.00 1.24
N ASP A 48 5.29 -1.22 0.98
CA ASP A 48 6.18 -1.60 2.06
C ASP A 48 6.29 -0.41 3.03
N VAL A 49 6.13 -0.65 4.34
CA VAL A 49 6.29 0.42 5.33
C VAL A 49 7.71 1.00 5.28
N THR A 50 8.70 0.23 4.81
CA THR A 50 10.06 0.75 4.59
C THR A 50 10.11 1.80 3.47
N GLU A 51 9.16 1.82 2.52
CA GLU A 51 9.08 2.91 1.52
C GLU A 51 8.71 4.26 2.17
N LEU A 52 8.14 4.24 3.38
CA LEU A 52 7.84 5.44 4.15
C LEU A 52 9.03 5.90 5.00
N GLU A 53 10.10 5.09 5.10
CA GLU A 53 11.26 5.42 5.89
C GLU A 53 11.92 6.70 5.38
N GLY A 54 12.15 7.65 6.29
CA GLY A 54 12.80 8.92 5.94
C GLY A 54 11.93 9.92 5.17
N ILE A 55 10.67 9.61 4.83
CA ILE A 55 9.79 10.54 4.07
C ILE A 55 9.56 11.89 4.79
N LEU A 56 9.72 11.92 6.12
CA LEU A 56 9.61 13.12 6.95
C LEU A 56 10.95 13.77 7.30
N HIS A 57 12.08 13.20 6.86
CA HIS A 57 13.42 13.72 7.16
C HIS A 57 13.67 15.06 6.46
N ARG A 58 14.36 15.98 7.14
CA ARG A 58 14.84 17.25 6.57
C ARG A 58 16.30 17.48 6.99
N PRO A 59 17.15 18.04 6.10
CA PRO A 59 18.53 18.38 6.45
C PRO A 59 18.60 19.25 7.71
N GLY A 60 19.47 18.88 8.65
CA GLY A 60 19.66 19.60 9.92
C GLY A 60 18.61 19.30 11.01
N MET A 61 17.68 18.37 10.79
CA MET A 61 16.79 17.90 11.86
C MET A 61 17.58 17.20 12.96
N LYS A 62 17.40 17.67 14.20
CA LYS A 62 17.90 16.97 15.38
C LYS A 62 17.07 15.71 15.62
N ALA A 63 17.74 14.60 15.91
CA ALA A 63 17.08 13.40 16.39
C ALA A 63 16.37 13.72 17.71
N VAL A 64 15.13 13.25 17.84
CA VAL A 64 14.36 13.34 19.08
C VAL A 64 14.40 11.99 19.79
N SER A 65 14.44 12.02 21.11
CA SER A 65 14.32 10.81 21.92
C SER A 65 12.90 10.23 21.86
N ILE A 66 12.78 8.93 22.11
CA ILE A 66 11.49 8.24 22.19
C ILE A 66 10.61 8.90 23.28
N GLU A 67 11.20 9.31 24.39
CA GLU A 67 10.50 9.95 25.51
C GLU A 67 9.92 11.33 25.13
N GLU A 68 10.66 12.14 24.37
CA GLU A 68 10.15 13.40 23.79
C GLU A 68 9.00 13.15 22.81
N MET A 69 9.13 12.11 21.97
CA MET A 69 8.09 11.72 21.02
C MET A 69 6.80 11.31 21.74
N SER A 70 6.88 10.42 22.74
CA SER A 70 5.71 9.99 23.51
C SER A 70 5.05 11.15 24.26
N ARG A 71 5.83 12.07 24.82
CA ARG A 71 5.30 13.30 25.46
C ARG A 71 4.53 14.17 24.45
N ALA A 72 5.04 14.34 23.24
CA ALA A 72 4.38 15.11 22.18
C ALA A 72 3.06 14.47 21.71
N ILE A 73 3.01 13.15 21.57
CA ILE A 73 1.78 12.42 21.22
C ILE A 73 0.72 12.61 22.31
N LYS A 74 1.10 12.41 23.58
CA LYS A 74 0.19 12.49 24.73
C LYS A 74 -0.37 13.92 24.94
N SER A 75 0.42 14.95 24.64
CA SER A 75 -0.04 16.35 24.75
C SER A 75 -0.97 16.75 23.59
N ARG A 76 -0.75 16.22 22.38
CA ARG A 76 -1.54 16.51 21.19
C ARG A 76 -2.94 15.86 21.22
N HIS A 77 -3.06 14.69 21.82
CA HIS A 77 -4.35 14.00 22.00
C HIS A 77 -5.32 14.69 22.98
N ARG A 78 -4.84 15.66 23.78
CA ARG A 78 -5.64 16.43 24.75
C ARG A 78 -6.27 17.70 24.15
N ARG A 79 -5.95 18.03 22.89
CA ARG A 79 -6.38 19.25 22.19
C ARG A 79 -7.51 19.02 21.19
N VAL A 80 -8.03 17.80 21.07
CA VAL A 80 -9.14 17.41 20.18
C VAL A 80 -10.33 17.01 21.03
#